data_AF-F3GM31-F1
#
_entry.id   AF-F3GM31-F1
#
_cell.length_a   1.000
_cell.length_b   1.000
_cell.length_c   1.000
_cell.angle_alpha   90.00
_cell.angle_beta   90.00
_cell.angle_gamma   90.00
#
_symmetry.space_group_name_H-M   'P 1'
#
loop_
_entity.id
_entity.type
_entity.pdbx_description
1 polymer ?
#
loop_
_entity_poly.entity_id
_entity_poly.type
_entity_poly.pdbx_seq_one_letter_code
_entity_poly.pdbx_strand_id
1 'polypeptide(L)' 'NQQARSADGRLFSGYDIDAEDETRLWIITESDRSVTTVMLPSDY' A
#
# COMPACT_ATOMS: atom_id res chain seq x y z
N ASN A 1 -2.48 11.79 -0.54
CA ASN A 1 -1.02 11.70 -0.80
C ASN A 1 -0.24 11.78 0.50
N GLN A 2 -0.35 10.80 1.41
CA GLN A 2 0.24 10.94 2.75
C GLN A 2 1.49 10.11 3.06
N GLN A 3 2.03 9.31 2.13
CA GLN A 3 3.46 8.93 2.08
C GLN A 3 3.66 7.97 0.91
N ALA A 4 4.15 8.48 -0.22
CA ALA A 4 4.66 7.66 -1.30
C ALA A 4 6.19 7.66 -1.19
N ARG A 5 6.79 6.55 -0.76
CA ARG A 5 8.26 6.41 -0.77
C ARG A 5 8.64 5.41 -1.86
N SER A 6 9.51 5.83 -2.76
CA SER A 6 10.14 4.94 -3.75
C SER A 6 11.28 4.19 -3.08
N ALA A 7 11.04 2.95 -2.66
CA ALA A 7 12.11 2.02 -2.30
C ALA A 7 12.41 1.18 -3.53
N ASP A 8 13.64 1.28 -4.07
CA ASP A 8 14.11 0.48 -5.21
C ASP A 8 13.26 0.60 -6.49
N GLY A 9 12.60 1.75 -6.68
CA GLY A 9 11.70 2.03 -7.80
C GLY A 9 10.26 1.54 -7.60
N ARG A 10 9.97 0.74 -6.56
CA ARG A 10 8.61 0.34 -6.20
C ARG A 10 7.88 1.51 -5.55
N LEU A 11 6.61 1.69 -5.88
CA LEU A 11 5.75 2.67 -5.24
C LEU A 11 5.06 2.02 -4.05
N PHE A 12 5.33 2.53 -2.85
CA PHE A 12 4.65 2.12 -1.63
C PHE A 12 3.76 3.25 -1.12
N SER A 13 2.46 2.99 -1.02
CA SER A 13 1.46 3.95 -0.54
C SER A 13 0.65 3.34 0.59
N GLY A 14 0.51 4.09 1.69
CA GLY A 14 -0.38 3.72 2.79
C GLY A 14 -1.47 4.77 2.98
N TYR A 15 -2.68 4.30 3.23
CA TYR A 15 -3.86 5.14 3.47
C TYR A 15 -4.49 4.74 4.79
N ASP A 16 -4.70 5.70 5.67
CA ASP A 16 -5.55 5.47 6.85
C ASP A 16 -6.99 5.35 6.36
N ILE A 17 -7.64 4.27 6.78
CA ILE A 17 -9.03 3.97 6.48
C ILE A 17 -9.76 3.73 7.79
N ASP A 18 -11.05 4.03 7.80
CA ASP A 18 -11.95 3.72 8.91
C ASP A 18 -12.91 2.63 8.41
N ALA A 19 -12.49 1.38 8.54
CA ALA A 19 -13.20 0.22 8.02
C ALA A 19 -13.23 -0.90 9.06
N GLU A 20 -14.21 -0.85 9.96
CA GLU A 20 -14.42 -1.83 11.04
C GLU A 20 -13.11 -2.16 11.80
N ASP A 21 -12.51 -3.32 11.53
CA ASP A 21 -11.28 -3.80 12.18
C ASP A 21 -9.98 -3.36 11.46
N GLU A 22 -10.10 -2.68 10.32
CA GLU A 22 -8.99 -2.22 9.51
C GLU A 22 -8.76 -0.73 9.65
N THR A 23 -7.52 -0.38 10.01
CA THR A 23 -7.10 1.01 10.22
C THR A 23 -6.22 1.54 9.10
N ARG A 24 -5.77 0.66 8.20
CA ARG A 24 -4.77 1.00 7.17
C ARG A 24 -4.98 0.16 5.92
N LEU A 25 -4.81 0.78 4.76
CA LEU A 25 -4.72 0.10 3.47
C LEU A 25 -3.31 0.28 2.90
N TRP A 26 -2.67 -0.82 2.52
CA TRP A 26 -1.38 -0.80 1.83
C TRP A 26 -1.57 -1.06 0.34
N ILE A 27 -0.95 -0.22 -0.49
CA ILE A 27 -0.87 -0.37 -1.93
C ILE A 27 0.60 -0.40 -2.33
N ILE A 28 1.03 -1.49 -2.95
CA ILE A 28 2.40 -1.72 -3.39
C ILE A 28 2.39 -1.94 -4.89
N THR A 29 3.10 -1.09 -5.64
CA THR A 29 3.26 -1.24 -7.09
C THR A 29 4.72 -1.50 -7.42
N GLU A 30 4.98 -2.56 -8.17
CA GLU A 30 6.33 -2.90 -8.65
C GLU A 30 6.90 -1.80 -9.55
N SER A 31 8.23 -1.75 -9.67
CA SER A 31 8.92 -0.62 -10.32
C SER A 31 8.61 -0.49 -11.82
N ASP A 32 8.33 -1.60 -12.48
CA ASP A 32 7.88 -1.68 -13.87
C ASP A 32 6.37 -1.48 -14.05
N ARG A 33 5.64 -1.28 -12.95
CA ARG A 33 4.17 -1.17 -12.89
C ARG A 33 3.42 -2.40 -13.42
N SER A 34 4.08 -3.56 -13.52
CA SER A 34 3.47 -4.79 -14.01
C SER A 34 2.49 -5.40 -13.00
N VAL A 35 2.72 -5.18 -11.71
CA VAL A 35 1.94 -5.75 -10.61
C VAL A 35 1.60 -4.66 -9.59
N THR A 36 0.36 -4.69 -9.10
CA THR A 36 -0.09 -3.90 -7.96
C THR A 36 -0.75 -4.83 -6.95
N THR A 37 -0.22 -4.83 -5.74
CA THR A 37 -0.74 -5.59 -4.59
C THR A 37 -1.48 -4.62 -3.67
N VAL A 38 -2.68 -5.03 -3.25
CA VAL A 38 -3.48 -4.35 -2.23
C VAL A 38 -3.59 -5.30 -1.05
N MET A 39 -3.35 -4.79 0.16
CA MET A 39 -3.26 -5.62 1.36
C MET A 39 -3.77 -4.88 2.59
N LEU A 40 -4.51 -5.60 3.43
CA LEU A 40 -4.96 -5.16 4.74
C LEU A 40 -3.97 -5.62 5.83
N PRO A 41 -3.86 -4.90 6.95
CA PRO A 41 -3.14 -5.36 8.13
C PRO A 41 -3.48 -6.78 8.59
N SER A 42 -4.73 -7.22 8.46
CA SER A 42 -5.16 -8.58 8.84
C SER A 42 -4.72 -9.68 7.86
N ASP A 43 -4.24 -9.34 6.66
CA ASP A 43 -3.76 -10.30 5.66
C ASP A 43 -2.34 -10.84 5.98
N TYR A 44 -1.69 -10.32 7.03
CA TYR A 44 -0.41 -10.81 7.57
C TYR A 44 -0.59 -12.04 8.47
#